data_AF-A0A955P713-F1
#
_entry.id   AF-A0A955P713-F1
#
_cell.length_a   1.000
_cell.length_b   1.000
_cell.length_c   1.000
_cell.angle_alpha   90.00
_cell.angle_beta   90.00
_cell.angle_gamma   90.00
#
_symmetry.space_group_name_H-M   'P 1'
#
loop_
_entity.id
_entity.type
_entity.pdbx_description
1 polymer ?
#
loop_
_entity_poly.entity_id
_entity_poly.type
_entity_poly.pdbx_seq_one_letter_code
_entity_poly.pdbx_strand_id
1 'polypeptide(L)'
;MVSEPKPARFSAVVYCALAALIMAYGWGYRGTVGHEAGAMVPGALLGLVLALASGRSDWERRTLVAGLFSAIGFAWGGSLSYMEQTFYVSSDSFPDVLYGFTILFFLGGMWAGIGGAGIGFALTESRSTLEQIIRPFTAVCGVFFIVHIYFFLNPEVKEAYETFTVRNFHDGDWLPATLTLMTASIYWLVRPKDREGASLFFWGAVAWWIGYLSLTKFGGLRLGPLHRSESWGGVLGVLVVVLIYLVRRKNRAAL
;
A
#
# COMPACT_ATOMS: atom_id res chain seq x y z
N MET A 1 -41.03 5.64 2.85
CA MET A 1 -40.83 5.06 4.20
C MET A 1 -39.34 5.11 4.50
N VAL A 2 -38.91 6.02 5.37
CA VAL A 2 -37.54 6.03 5.89
C VAL A 2 -37.48 4.88 6.89
N SER A 3 -36.82 3.79 6.52
CA SER A 3 -36.62 2.66 7.43
C SER A 3 -35.83 3.15 8.64
N GLU A 4 -36.28 2.83 9.85
CA GLU A 4 -35.52 3.06 11.06
C GLU A 4 -34.10 2.47 10.91
N PRO A 5 -33.06 3.16 11.38
CA PRO A 5 -31.70 2.64 11.34
C PRO A 5 -31.66 1.35 12.18
N LYS A 6 -31.34 0.22 11.54
CA LYS A 6 -31.11 -1.02 12.24
C LYS A 6 -30.04 -0.79 13.32
N PRO A 7 -30.22 -1.31 14.54
CA PRO A 7 -29.20 -1.18 15.58
C PRO A 7 -27.88 -1.75 15.06
N ALA A 8 -26.78 -1.09 15.41
CA ALA A 8 -25.44 -1.54 15.04
C ALA A 8 -25.27 -3.00 15.48
N ARG A 9 -24.86 -3.87 14.54
CA ARG A 9 -24.75 -5.31 14.77
C ARG A 9 -23.77 -5.66 15.89
N PHE A 10 -22.79 -4.79 16.12
CA PHE A 10 -21.80 -4.88 17.19
C PHE A 10 -21.63 -3.50 17.86
N SER A 11 -21.20 -3.49 19.12
CA SER A 11 -20.74 -2.26 19.76
C SER A 11 -19.44 -1.77 19.10
N ALA A 12 -19.15 -0.48 19.20
CA ALA A 12 -17.92 0.09 18.63
C ALA A 12 -16.65 -0.60 19.17
N VAL A 13 -16.65 -1.00 20.45
CA VAL A 13 -15.56 -1.73 21.09
C VAL A 13 -15.36 -3.09 20.44
N VAL A 14 -16.44 -3.86 20.27
CA VAL A 14 -16.37 -5.18 19.63
C VAL A 14 -15.93 -5.06 18.18
N TYR A 15 -16.41 -4.05 17.45
CA TYR A 15 -16.01 -3.78 16.08
C TYR A 15 -14.52 -3.46 15.94
N CYS A 16 -13.99 -2.58 16.81
CA CYS A 16 -12.56 -2.27 16.84
C CYS A 16 -11.71 -3.48 17.24
N ALA A 17 -12.17 -4.28 18.21
CA ALA A 17 -11.49 -5.50 18.62
C ALA A 17 -11.43 -6.53 17.49
N LEU A 18 -12.51 -6.71 16.73
CA LEU A 18 -12.53 -7.59 15.55
C LEU A 18 -11.53 -7.11 14.49
N ALA A 19 -11.49 -5.81 14.21
CA ALA A 19 -10.52 -5.22 13.28
C ALA A 19 -9.07 -5.42 13.76
N ALA A 20 -8.80 -5.24 15.05
CA ALA A 20 -7.48 -5.46 15.64
C ALA A 20 -7.07 -6.95 15.59
N LEU A 21 -7.97 -7.86 15.94
CA LEU A 21 -7.72 -9.31 15.94
C LEU A 21 -7.45 -9.83 14.52
N ILE A 22 -8.25 -9.41 13.53
CA ILE A 22 -8.07 -9.85 12.15
C ILE A 22 -6.79 -9.29 11.56
N MET A 23 -6.47 -8.03 11.88
CA MET A 23 -5.20 -7.42 11.48
C MET A 23 -4.03 -8.17 12.10
N ALA A 24 -4.04 -8.43 13.40
CA ALA A 24 -2.99 -9.17 14.10
C ALA A 24 -2.78 -10.58 13.51
N TYR A 25 -3.86 -11.31 13.25
CA TYR A 25 -3.78 -12.63 12.62
C TYR A 25 -3.19 -12.56 11.21
N GLY A 26 -3.71 -11.66 10.37
CA GLY A 26 -3.19 -11.46 9.01
C GLY A 26 -1.74 -10.96 9.00
N TRP A 27 -1.34 -10.18 10.00
CA TRP A 27 0.05 -9.75 10.17
C TRP A 27 0.97 -10.90 10.54
N GLY A 28 0.49 -11.84 11.37
CA GLY A 28 1.17 -13.11 11.63
C GLY A 28 1.40 -13.90 10.33
N TYR A 29 0.41 -13.97 9.44
CA TYR A 29 0.56 -14.55 8.11
C TYR A 29 1.60 -13.81 7.24
N ARG A 30 1.62 -12.47 7.27
CA ARG A 30 2.68 -11.71 6.59
C ARG A 30 4.07 -12.10 7.10
N GLY A 31 4.21 -12.40 8.39
CA GLY A 31 5.47 -12.87 8.97
C GLY A 31 6.02 -14.16 8.34
N THR A 32 5.17 -15.02 7.78
CA THR A 32 5.59 -16.27 7.13
C THR A 32 5.79 -16.12 5.62
N VAL A 33 4.96 -15.34 4.94
CA VAL A 33 5.04 -15.16 3.47
C VAL A 33 5.97 -14.01 3.06
N GLY A 34 6.03 -12.95 3.86
CA GLY A 34 6.84 -11.76 3.62
C GLY A 34 6.31 -10.85 2.50
N HIS A 35 6.96 -9.69 2.37
CA HIS A 35 6.82 -8.75 1.25
C HIS A 35 5.36 -8.28 1.00
N GLU A 36 5.08 -7.82 -0.22
CA GLU A 36 3.80 -7.27 -0.65
C GLU A 36 2.69 -8.33 -0.65
N ALA A 37 3.02 -9.55 -1.10
CA ALA A 37 2.08 -10.68 -1.13
C ALA A 37 1.59 -11.05 0.28
N GLY A 38 2.49 -11.06 1.26
CA GLY A 38 2.14 -11.28 2.66
C GLY A 38 1.32 -10.14 3.25
N ALA A 39 1.58 -8.88 2.87
CA ALA A 39 0.84 -7.70 3.35
C ALA A 39 -0.57 -7.57 2.75
N MET A 40 -0.78 -8.13 1.55
CA MET A 40 -2.06 -8.11 0.86
C MET A 40 -3.17 -8.81 1.68
N VAL A 41 -2.85 -9.93 2.33
CA VAL A 41 -3.81 -10.75 3.10
C VAL A 41 -4.41 -10.01 4.30
N PRO A 42 -3.63 -9.45 5.26
CA PRO A 42 -4.18 -8.65 6.35
C PRO A 42 -5.00 -7.46 5.84
N GLY A 43 -4.57 -6.82 4.75
CA GLY A 43 -5.36 -5.78 4.10
C GLY A 43 -6.72 -6.30 3.64
N ALA A 44 -6.75 -7.38 2.86
CA ALA A 44 -7.99 -7.99 2.39
C ALA A 44 -8.92 -8.34 3.54
N LEU A 45 -8.41 -9.03 4.56
CA LEU A 45 -9.17 -9.44 5.72
C LEU A 45 -9.73 -8.24 6.49
N LEU A 46 -8.94 -7.19 6.69
CA LEU A 46 -9.41 -5.96 7.34
C LEU A 46 -10.55 -5.32 6.55
N GLY A 47 -10.41 -5.15 5.23
CA GLY A 47 -11.45 -4.56 4.38
C GLY A 47 -12.76 -5.37 4.42
N LEU A 48 -12.66 -6.70 4.38
CA LEU A 48 -13.81 -7.61 4.49
C LEU A 48 -14.50 -7.48 5.85
N VAL A 49 -13.73 -7.54 6.95
CA VAL A 49 -14.28 -7.45 8.32
C VAL A 49 -14.91 -6.10 8.57
N LEU A 50 -14.26 -5.00 8.16
CA LEU A 50 -14.83 -3.66 8.32
C LEU A 50 -16.17 -3.52 7.59
N ALA A 51 -16.26 -4.01 6.35
CA ALA A 51 -17.51 -3.95 5.59
C ALA A 51 -18.61 -4.82 6.22
N LEU A 52 -18.32 -6.08 6.56
CA LEU A 52 -19.29 -7.05 7.06
C LEU A 52 -19.75 -6.80 8.50
N ALA A 53 -18.85 -6.36 9.37
CA ALA A 53 -19.15 -6.14 10.79
C ALA A 53 -19.71 -4.74 11.06
N SER A 54 -19.78 -3.86 10.05
CA SER A 54 -20.30 -2.49 10.20
C SER A 54 -21.79 -2.43 10.56
N GLY A 55 -22.57 -3.47 10.24
CA GLY A 55 -24.04 -3.45 10.33
C GLY A 55 -24.70 -2.49 9.32
N ARG A 56 -23.93 -1.97 8.37
CA ARG A 56 -24.36 -1.00 7.36
C ARG A 56 -24.55 -1.69 6.02
N SER A 57 -25.79 -1.76 5.54
CA SER A 57 -26.11 -2.46 4.29
C SER A 57 -25.42 -1.86 3.05
N ASP A 58 -25.10 -0.57 3.07
CA ASP A 58 -24.32 0.09 2.01
C ASP A 58 -22.86 -0.35 1.98
N TRP A 59 -22.26 -0.65 3.14
CA TRP A 59 -20.89 -1.16 3.27
C TRP A 59 -20.84 -2.67 3.01
N GLU A 60 -21.81 -3.43 3.53
CA GLU A 60 -21.92 -4.87 3.28
C GLU A 60 -22.00 -5.18 1.78
N ARG A 61 -22.74 -4.38 0.99
CA ARG A 61 -22.80 -4.52 -0.48
C ARG A 61 -21.46 -4.28 -1.18
N ARG A 62 -20.53 -3.57 -0.52
CA ARG A 62 -19.19 -3.25 -1.02
C ARG A 62 -18.11 -4.18 -0.44
N THR A 63 -18.48 -5.23 0.30
CA THR A 63 -17.54 -6.13 0.99
C THR A 63 -16.37 -6.59 0.12
N LEU A 64 -16.65 -7.14 -1.07
CA LEU A 64 -15.58 -7.62 -1.97
C LEU A 64 -14.71 -6.49 -2.51
N VAL A 65 -15.30 -5.31 -2.73
CA VAL A 65 -14.58 -4.10 -3.19
C VAL A 65 -13.67 -3.59 -2.07
N ALA A 66 -14.17 -3.56 -0.83
CA ALA A 66 -13.40 -3.20 0.36
C ALA A 66 -12.24 -4.15 0.59
N GLY A 67 -12.48 -5.47 0.47
CA GLY A 67 -11.42 -6.47 0.50
C GLY A 67 -10.36 -6.21 -0.57
N LEU A 68 -10.75 -6.03 -1.84
CA LEU A 68 -9.82 -5.80 -2.95
C LEU A 68 -8.98 -4.53 -2.78
N PHE A 69 -9.59 -3.38 -2.55
CA PHE A 69 -8.84 -2.13 -2.45
C PHE A 69 -7.99 -2.05 -1.18
N SER A 70 -8.45 -2.66 -0.08
CA SER A 70 -7.63 -2.80 1.13
C SER A 70 -6.44 -3.72 0.87
N ALA A 71 -6.63 -4.83 0.16
CA ALA A 71 -5.55 -5.71 -0.26
C ALA A 71 -4.49 -4.95 -1.09
N ILE A 72 -4.93 -4.15 -2.07
CA ILE A 72 -4.05 -3.34 -2.92
C ILE A 72 -3.28 -2.30 -2.10
N GLY A 73 -3.97 -1.54 -1.24
CA GLY A 73 -3.33 -0.47 -0.46
C GLY A 73 -2.29 -1.02 0.52
N PHE A 74 -2.61 -2.12 1.19
CA PHE A 74 -1.72 -2.77 2.15
C PHE A 74 -0.54 -3.49 1.46
N ALA A 75 -0.75 -4.05 0.27
CA ALA A 75 0.32 -4.65 -0.53
C ALA A 75 1.40 -3.62 -0.91
N TRP A 76 1.01 -2.40 -1.31
CA TRP A 76 1.96 -1.37 -1.74
C TRP A 76 2.93 -0.96 -0.62
N GLY A 77 2.44 -0.86 0.61
CA GLY A 77 3.31 -0.60 1.76
C GLY A 77 4.12 -1.83 2.20
N GLY A 78 3.76 -3.04 1.75
CA GLY A 78 4.40 -4.30 2.14
C GLY A 78 5.87 -4.44 1.72
N SER A 79 6.34 -3.53 0.86
CA SER A 79 7.73 -3.38 0.40
C SER A 79 8.70 -2.86 1.45
N LEU A 80 8.20 -2.34 2.59
CA LEU A 80 9.04 -1.78 3.66
C LEU A 80 9.53 -2.87 4.62
N SER A 81 10.83 -2.85 4.91
CA SER A 81 11.45 -3.61 6.00
C SER A 81 11.35 -2.84 7.32
N TYR A 82 10.85 -3.51 8.35
CA TYR A 82 10.64 -2.94 9.69
C TYR A 82 11.09 -3.88 10.84
N MET A 83 11.56 -5.09 10.52
CA MET A 83 11.88 -6.09 11.54
C MET A 83 13.07 -5.66 12.40
N GLU A 84 14.08 -5.03 11.80
CA GLU A 84 15.26 -4.57 12.55
C GLU A 84 14.90 -3.56 13.64
N GLN A 85 13.95 -2.67 13.34
CA GLN A 85 13.44 -1.66 14.26
C GLN A 85 12.75 -2.28 15.46
N THR A 86 12.23 -3.50 15.35
CA THR A 86 11.70 -4.24 16.50
C THR A 86 12.80 -4.72 17.46
N PHE A 87 14.03 -4.92 16.98
CA PHE A 87 15.16 -5.24 17.86
C PHE A 87 15.58 -4.04 18.71
N TYR A 88 15.56 -2.82 18.16
CA TYR A 88 15.80 -1.60 18.93
C TYR A 88 14.80 -1.43 20.09
N VAL A 89 13.55 -1.87 19.90
CA VAL A 89 12.52 -1.85 20.95
C VAL A 89 12.81 -2.84 22.09
N SER A 90 13.63 -3.85 21.83
CA SER A 90 14.04 -4.85 22.83
C SER A 90 15.38 -4.50 23.50
N SER A 91 15.95 -3.31 23.23
CA SER A 91 17.17 -2.81 23.86
C SER A 91 16.90 -2.34 25.30
N ASP A 92 17.93 -2.39 26.16
CA ASP A 92 17.90 -1.83 27.50
C ASP A 92 18.15 -0.30 27.52
N SER A 93 18.49 0.28 26.36
CA SER A 93 18.80 1.70 26.18
C SER A 93 17.56 2.50 25.78
N PHE A 94 17.18 3.50 26.59
CA PHE A 94 16.03 4.36 26.27
C PHE A 94 16.13 5.04 24.88
N PRO A 95 17.28 5.61 24.46
CA PRO A 95 17.46 6.12 23.10
C PRO A 95 17.13 5.12 21.99
N ASP A 96 17.55 3.86 22.14
CA ASP A 96 17.30 2.82 21.15
C ASP A 96 15.82 2.47 21.10
N VAL A 97 15.19 2.29 22.27
CA VAL A 97 13.75 1.98 22.38
C VAL A 97 12.91 3.11 21.77
N LEU A 98 13.25 4.37 22.08
CA LEU A 98 12.58 5.53 21.51
C LEU A 98 12.74 5.60 20.00
N TYR A 99 13.96 5.34 19.48
CA TYR A 99 14.21 5.26 18.05
C TYR A 99 13.38 4.15 17.39
N GLY A 100 13.42 2.94 17.95
CA GLY A 100 12.68 1.79 17.45
C GLY A 100 11.19 2.07 17.35
N PHE A 101 10.56 2.55 18.41
CA PHE A 101 9.13 2.90 18.39
C PHE A 101 8.81 4.05 17.43
N THR A 102 9.69 5.07 17.34
CA THR A 102 9.47 6.21 16.44
C THR A 102 9.48 5.77 14.98
N ILE A 103 10.46 4.97 14.58
CA ILE A 103 10.56 4.49 13.20
C ILE A 103 9.45 3.47 12.90
N LEU A 104 9.10 2.58 13.85
CA LEU A 104 7.96 1.68 13.67
C LEU A 104 6.63 2.44 13.50
N PHE A 105 6.42 3.50 14.28
CA PHE A 105 5.25 4.36 14.13
C PHE A 105 5.26 5.05 12.76
N PHE A 106 6.41 5.57 12.33
CA PHE A 106 6.56 6.23 11.04
C PHE A 106 6.33 5.29 9.84
N LEU A 107 7.02 4.14 9.80
CA LEU A 107 6.86 3.12 8.77
C LEU A 107 5.44 2.55 8.78
N GLY A 108 4.92 2.23 9.97
CA GLY A 108 3.55 1.77 10.17
C GLY A 108 2.50 2.79 9.74
N GLY A 109 2.75 4.08 9.98
CA GLY A 109 1.89 5.18 9.55
C GLY A 109 1.87 5.36 8.04
N MET A 110 3.01 5.24 7.36
CA MET A 110 3.05 5.24 5.90
C MET A 110 2.25 4.08 5.32
N TRP A 111 2.46 2.91 5.90
CA TRP A 111 1.82 1.68 5.51
C TRP A 111 0.30 1.71 5.71
N ALA A 112 -0.15 2.02 6.93
CA ALA A 112 -1.55 2.13 7.29
C ALA A 112 -2.23 3.32 6.60
N GLY A 113 -1.49 4.37 6.25
CA GLY A 113 -2.02 5.52 5.51
C GLY A 113 -2.44 5.14 4.08
N ILE A 114 -1.57 4.46 3.32
CA ILE A 114 -1.91 4.00 1.96
C ILE A 114 -3.00 2.92 2.02
N GLY A 115 -2.87 1.98 2.97
CA GLY A 115 -3.87 0.95 3.20
C GLY A 115 -5.25 1.51 3.56
N GLY A 116 -5.29 2.44 4.50
CA GLY A 116 -6.49 3.14 4.96
C GLY A 116 -7.14 3.94 3.84
N ALA A 117 -6.34 4.61 3.00
CA ALA A 117 -6.86 5.29 1.81
C ALA A 117 -7.52 4.30 0.83
N GLY A 118 -6.95 3.10 0.65
CA GLY A 118 -7.56 2.02 -0.14
C GLY A 118 -8.94 1.61 0.39
N ILE A 119 -9.04 1.39 1.70
CA ILE A 119 -10.33 1.12 2.38
C ILE A 119 -11.30 2.29 2.17
N GLY A 120 -10.81 3.52 2.37
CA GLY A 120 -11.55 4.75 2.15
C GLY A 120 -12.13 4.83 0.76
N PHE A 121 -11.32 4.60 -0.29
CA PHE A 121 -11.79 4.56 -1.67
C PHE A 121 -12.92 3.56 -1.86
N ALA A 122 -12.74 2.31 -1.42
CA ALA A 122 -13.77 1.29 -1.59
C ALA A 122 -15.12 1.67 -0.96
N LEU A 123 -15.09 2.31 0.21
CA LEU A 123 -16.32 2.63 0.96
C LEU A 123 -16.97 3.94 0.50
N THR A 124 -16.19 4.89 0.01
CA THR A 124 -16.66 6.28 -0.19
C THR A 124 -16.77 6.68 -1.66
N GLU A 125 -15.93 6.13 -2.55
CA GLU A 125 -15.92 6.55 -3.95
C GLU A 125 -17.07 5.92 -4.75
N SER A 126 -17.43 6.60 -5.84
CA SER A 126 -18.42 6.09 -6.79
C SER A 126 -17.88 4.87 -7.52
N ARG A 127 -18.77 3.97 -7.95
CA ARG A 127 -18.38 2.83 -8.80
C ARG A 127 -17.60 3.28 -10.05
N SER A 128 -18.03 4.38 -10.67
CA SER A 128 -17.35 4.91 -11.87
C SER A 128 -15.92 5.35 -11.60
N THR A 129 -15.66 5.96 -10.44
CA THR A 129 -14.32 6.36 -10.02
C THR A 129 -13.45 5.14 -9.71
N LEU A 130 -14.00 4.16 -8.98
CA LEU A 130 -13.30 2.91 -8.70
C LEU A 130 -12.97 2.14 -9.98
N GLU A 131 -13.86 2.13 -10.97
CA GLU A 131 -13.60 1.55 -12.28
C GLU A 131 -12.47 2.29 -13.02
N GLN A 132 -12.43 3.62 -12.96
CA GLN A 132 -11.34 4.40 -13.56
C GLN A 132 -9.99 4.14 -12.88
N ILE A 133 -9.96 3.82 -11.57
CA ILE A 133 -8.74 3.47 -10.84
C ILE A 133 -8.32 2.02 -11.14
N ILE A 134 -9.26 1.07 -11.15
CA ILE A 134 -8.92 -0.34 -11.29
C ILE A 134 -8.40 -0.69 -12.69
N ARG A 135 -8.88 -0.01 -13.74
CA ARG A 135 -8.46 -0.30 -15.12
C ARG A 135 -6.96 -0.04 -15.38
N PRO A 136 -6.38 1.14 -15.06
CA PRO A 136 -4.93 1.34 -15.15
C PRO A 136 -4.18 0.44 -14.17
N PHE A 137 -4.71 0.18 -12.97
CA PHE A 137 -4.13 -0.78 -12.04
C PHE A 137 -3.99 -2.17 -12.66
N THR A 138 -5.03 -2.69 -13.31
CA THR A 138 -5.00 -3.97 -14.02
C THR A 138 -3.95 -3.99 -15.13
N ALA A 139 -3.79 -2.88 -15.86
CA ALA A 139 -2.74 -2.76 -16.87
C ALA A 139 -1.33 -2.86 -16.25
N VAL A 140 -1.11 -2.17 -15.11
CA VAL A 140 0.15 -2.25 -14.36
C VAL A 140 0.40 -3.69 -13.87
N CYS A 141 -0.60 -4.36 -13.30
CA CYS A 141 -0.50 -5.77 -12.91
C CYS A 141 -0.18 -6.67 -14.09
N GLY A 142 -0.77 -6.43 -15.27
CA GLY A 142 -0.45 -7.16 -16.50
C GLY A 142 1.02 -7.02 -16.90
N VAL A 143 1.57 -5.81 -16.82
CA VAL A 143 3.00 -5.57 -17.08
C VAL A 143 3.88 -6.27 -16.04
N PHE A 144 3.54 -6.21 -14.75
CA PHE A 144 4.27 -6.91 -13.70
C PHE A 144 4.23 -8.43 -13.91
N PHE A 145 3.09 -8.97 -14.32
CA PHE A 145 2.95 -10.39 -14.61
C PHE A 145 3.83 -10.81 -15.81
N ILE A 146 3.87 -10.00 -16.87
CA ILE A 146 4.76 -10.24 -18.01
C ILE A 146 6.23 -10.25 -17.58
N VAL A 147 6.65 -9.28 -16.77
CA VAL A 147 8.03 -9.22 -16.23
C VAL A 147 8.32 -10.41 -15.33
N HIS A 148 7.36 -10.81 -14.49
CA HIS A 148 7.48 -12.00 -13.66
C HIS A 148 7.70 -13.27 -14.49
N ILE A 149 6.89 -13.48 -15.55
CA ILE A 149 7.08 -14.61 -16.47
C ILE A 149 8.43 -14.52 -17.18
N TYR A 150 8.85 -13.33 -17.60
CA TYR A 150 10.15 -13.15 -18.24
C TYR A 150 11.31 -13.55 -17.31
N PHE A 151 11.30 -13.10 -16.05
CA PHE A 151 12.30 -13.50 -15.05
C PHE A 151 12.22 -14.96 -14.65
N PHE A 152 11.02 -15.55 -14.63
CA PHE A 152 10.85 -16.98 -14.39
C PHE A 152 11.49 -17.83 -15.50
N LEU A 153 11.39 -17.38 -16.76
CA LEU A 153 11.97 -18.07 -17.91
C LEU A 153 13.48 -17.78 -18.10
N ASN A 154 13.99 -16.68 -17.55
CA ASN A 154 15.37 -16.22 -17.70
C ASN A 154 15.99 -15.90 -16.31
N PRO A 155 16.30 -16.93 -15.50
CA PRO A 155 16.74 -16.75 -14.12
C PRO A 155 18.08 -15.97 -14.01
N GLU A 156 18.97 -16.11 -14.98
CA GLU A 156 20.22 -15.34 -15.06
C GLU A 156 19.98 -13.83 -15.20
N VAL A 157 18.92 -13.44 -15.93
CA VAL A 157 18.54 -12.02 -16.06
C VAL A 157 17.94 -11.51 -14.75
N LYS A 158 17.17 -12.35 -14.04
CA LYS A 158 16.66 -12.03 -12.70
C LYS A 158 17.80 -11.78 -11.71
N GLU A 159 18.79 -12.66 -11.67
CA GLU A 159 19.96 -12.52 -10.79
C GLU A 159 20.77 -11.25 -11.12
N ALA A 160 20.97 -10.97 -12.41
CA ALA A 160 21.62 -9.74 -12.85
C ALA A 160 20.84 -8.48 -12.42
N TYR A 161 19.51 -8.51 -12.54
CA TYR A 161 18.63 -7.44 -12.08
C TYR A 161 18.70 -7.24 -10.56
N GLU A 162 18.63 -8.30 -9.77
CA GLU A 162 18.72 -8.25 -8.30
C GLU A 162 20.08 -7.69 -7.86
N THR A 163 21.17 -8.20 -8.46
CA THR A 163 22.53 -7.70 -8.19
C THR A 163 22.67 -6.22 -8.53
N PHE A 164 22.14 -5.80 -9.67
CA PHE A 164 22.16 -4.40 -10.08
C PHE A 164 21.36 -3.51 -9.12
N THR A 165 20.21 -3.99 -8.66
CA THR A 165 19.29 -3.29 -7.75
C THR A 165 19.90 -3.13 -6.36
N VAL A 166 20.53 -4.17 -5.81
CA VAL A 166 21.27 -4.07 -4.53
C VAL A 166 22.41 -3.05 -4.64
N ARG A 167 23.22 -3.12 -5.71
CA ARG A 167 24.41 -2.26 -5.88
C ARG A 167 24.08 -0.79 -6.12
N ASN A 168 23.05 -0.52 -6.92
CA ASN A 168 22.78 0.84 -7.40
C ASN A 168 21.55 1.47 -6.75
N PHE A 169 20.61 0.65 -6.29
CA PHE A 169 19.29 1.10 -5.84
C PHE A 169 18.93 0.64 -4.43
N HIS A 170 19.89 0.16 -3.62
CA HIS A 170 19.64 -0.25 -2.23
C HIS A 170 18.48 -1.26 -2.12
N ASP A 171 18.41 -2.16 -3.11
CA ASP A 171 17.33 -3.14 -3.21
C ASP A 171 15.90 -2.52 -3.27
N GLY A 172 15.79 -1.25 -3.66
CA GLY A 172 14.51 -0.52 -3.73
C GLY A 172 13.70 -0.83 -4.99
N ASP A 173 12.41 -0.49 -4.94
CA ASP A 173 11.39 -0.84 -5.96
C ASP A 173 11.42 0.05 -7.23
N TRP A 174 12.61 0.38 -7.72
CA TRP A 174 12.79 1.28 -8.84
C TRP A 174 12.18 0.75 -10.14
N LEU A 175 12.26 -0.56 -10.39
CA LEU A 175 11.70 -1.18 -11.59
C LEU A 175 10.16 -1.17 -11.54
N PRO A 176 9.49 -1.66 -10.48
CA PRO A 176 8.05 -1.48 -10.33
C PRO A 176 7.57 -0.02 -10.48
N ALA A 177 8.29 0.94 -9.88
CA ALA A 177 7.96 2.36 -10.00
C ALA A 177 8.09 2.86 -11.44
N THR A 178 9.15 2.46 -12.15
CA THR A 178 9.38 2.83 -13.56
C THR A 178 8.33 2.23 -14.48
N LEU A 179 8.05 0.94 -14.32
CA LEU A 179 7.03 0.25 -15.11
C LEU A 179 5.64 0.83 -14.86
N THR A 180 5.33 1.20 -13.60
CA THR A 180 4.10 1.92 -13.27
C THR A 180 4.04 3.27 -13.97
N LEU A 181 5.12 4.05 -13.95
CA LEU A 181 5.20 5.35 -14.62
C LEU A 181 4.97 5.21 -16.14
N MET A 182 5.68 4.28 -16.78
CA MET A 182 5.54 4.01 -18.22
C MET A 182 4.13 3.56 -18.57
N THR A 183 3.61 2.58 -17.83
CA THR A 183 2.28 2.01 -18.08
C THR A 183 1.20 3.06 -17.87
N ALA A 184 1.26 3.82 -16.77
CA ALA A 184 0.31 4.90 -16.50
C ALA A 184 0.37 6.01 -17.56
N SER A 185 1.57 6.35 -18.05
CA SER A 185 1.76 7.34 -19.14
C SER A 185 1.10 6.87 -20.44
N ILE A 186 1.38 5.63 -20.86
CA ILE A 186 0.76 5.05 -22.06
C ILE A 186 -0.76 4.99 -21.88
N TYR A 187 -1.23 4.54 -20.72
CA TYR A 187 -2.64 4.42 -20.41
C TYR A 187 -3.36 5.78 -20.44
N TRP A 188 -2.74 6.82 -19.88
CA TRP A 188 -3.23 8.20 -19.91
C TRP A 188 -3.40 8.70 -21.36
N LEU A 189 -2.42 8.42 -22.22
CA LEU A 189 -2.46 8.83 -23.63
C LEU A 189 -3.54 8.08 -24.43
N VAL A 190 -3.64 6.76 -24.24
CA VAL A 190 -4.52 5.88 -25.03
C VAL A 190 -5.98 5.92 -24.56
N ARG A 191 -6.23 6.12 -23.26
CA ARG A 191 -7.58 6.18 -22.68
C ARG A 191 -7.88 7.51 -21.97
N PRO A 192 -8.31 8.54 -22.71
CA PRO A 192 -8.71 9.82 -22.13
C PRO A 192 -9.78 9.74 -21.05
N LYS A 193 -10.68 8.75 -21.12
CA LYS A 193 -11.79 8.54 -20.16
C LYS A 193 -11.32 8.08 -18.78
N ASP A 194 -10.14 7.49 -18.68
CA ASP A 194 -9.60 6.92 -17.44
C ASP A 194 -8.43 7.75 -16.89
N ARG A 195 -8.23 8.98 -17.41
CA ARG A 195 -7.12 9.87 -17.03
C ARG A 195 -7.07 10.22 -15.56
N GLU A 196 -8.23 10.40 -14.92
CA GLU A 196 -8.29 10.70 -13.49
C GLU A 196 -7.68 9.55 -12.68
N GLY A 197 -8.10 8.31 -12.94
CA GLY A 197 -7.51 7.13 -12.29
C GLY A 197 -6.04 6.91 -12.66
N ALA A 198 -5.68 7.07 -13.93
CA ALA A 198 -4.28 6.93 -14.39
C ALA A 198 -3.35 7.98 -13.75
N SER A 199 -3.87 9.18 -13.46
CA SER A 199 -3.08 10.26 -12.84
C SER A 199 -2.60 9.89 -11.44
N LEU A 200 -3.37 9.09 -10.69
CA LEU A 200 -2.97 8.63 -9.36
C LEU A 200 -1.71 7.74 -9.44
N PHE A 201 -1.66 6.83 -10.40
CA PHE A 201 -0.50 5.95 -10.64
C PHE A 201 0.68 6.72 -11.22
N PHE A 202 0.43 7.63 -12.17
CA PHE A 202 1.47 8.46 -12.76
C PHE A 202 2.15 9.32 -11.70
N TRP A 203 1.38 10.12 -10.96
CA TRP A 203 1.93 11.00 -9.92
C TRP A 203 2.49 10.20 -8.76
N GLY A 204 1.89 9.05 -8.40
CA GLY A 204 2.44 8.14 -7.41
C GLY A 204 3.84 7.64 -7.79
N ALA A 205 4.03 7.21 -9.05
CA ALA A 205 5.33 6.76 -9.53
C ALA A 205 6.37 7.89 -9.66
N VAL A 206 5.94 9.09 -10.09
CA VAL A 206 6.80 10.29 -10.08
C VAL A 206 7.23 10.64 -8.67
N ALA A 207 6.29 10.69 -7.72
CA ALA A 207 6.57 11.00 -6.34
C ALA A 207 7.42 9.93 -5.66
N TRP A 208 7.25 8.66 -6.04
CA TRP A 208 8.12 7.58 -5.60
C TRP A 208 9.58 7.85 -6.01
N TRP A 209 9.81 8.19 -7.28
CA TRP A 209 11.14 8.53 -7.78
C TRP A 209 11.73 9.76 -7.07
N ILE A 210 10.94 10.83 -6.92
CA ILE A 210 11.39 12.04 -6.23
C ILE A 210 11.77 11.73 -4.78
N GLY A 211 10.90 11.01 -4.05
CA GLY A 211 11.12 10.66 -2.66
C GLY A 211 12.32 9.74 -2.46
N TYR A 212 12.44 8.70 -3.28
CA TYR A 212 13.58 7.79 -3.27
C TYR A 212 14.90 8.52 -3.58
N LEU A 213 14.93 9.33 -4.63
CA LEU A 213 16.16 10.03 -5.02
C LEU A 213 16.59 11.07 -3.98
N SER A 214 15.64 11.88 -3.50
CA SER A 214 15.93 12.97 -2.57
C SER A 214 16.29 12.49 -1.17
N LEU A 215 15.53 11.54 -0.60
CA LEU A 215 15.70 11.12 0.80
C LEU A 215 16.70 9.97 0.92
N THR A 216 16.59 8.96 0.06
CA THR A 216 17.37 7.72 0.18
C THR A 216 18.66 7.78 -0.63
N LYS A 217 18.59 7.97 -1.95
CA LYS A 217 19.77 7.83 -2.83
C LYS A 217 20.80 8.95 -2.63
N PHE A 218 20.35 10.20 -2.66
CA PHE A 218 21.22 11.37 -2.53
C PHE A 218 21.17 11.98 -1.13
N GLY A 219 20.05 11.84 -0.41
CA GLY A 219 19.92 12.28 0.98
C GLY A 219 20.63 11.37 1.99
N GLY A 220 20.89 10.11 1.64
CA GLY A 220 21.61 9.16 2.48
C GLY A 220 20.83 8.66 3.70
N LEU A 221 19.53 8.98 3.80
CA LEU A 221 18.69 8.55 4.91
C LEU A 221 18.25 7.10 4.67
N ARG A 222 18.79 6.20 5.50
CA ARG A 222 18.48 4.77 5.48
C ARG A 222 17.78 4.36 6.77
N LEU A 223 16.64 3.71 6.63
CA LEU A 223 15.87 3.18 7.75
C LEU A 223 15.96 1.66 7.84
N GLY A 224 16.15 0.96 6.72
CA GLY A 224 16.29 -0.49 6.65
C GLY A 224 17.75 -0.98 6.67
N PRO A 225 17.95 -2.29 6.91
CA PRO A 225 19.26 -2.90 6.87
C PRO A 225 19.86 -2.90 5.46
N LEU A 226 21.19 -2.92 5.37
CA LEU A 226 21.96 -2.92 4.12
C LEU A 226 21.59 -4.01 3.09
N HIS A 227 20.95 -5.10 3.54
CA HIS A 227 20.58 -6.26 2.73
C HIS A 227 19.05 -6.39 2.53
N ARG A 228 18.31 -5.31 2.76
CA ARG A 228 16.87 -5.23 2.55
C ARG A 228 16.50 -4.01 1.72
N SER A 229 15.32 -4.06 1.11
CA SER A 229 14.75 -2.99 0.32
C SER A 229 14.66 -1.67 1.09
N GLU A 230 15.22 -0.63 0.48
CA GLU A 230 15.20 0.74 1.01
C GLU A 230 14.27 1.63 0.16
N SER A 231 12.97 1.36 0.25
CA SER A 231 11.94 2.05 -0.55
C SER A 231 11.14 3.12 0.21
N TRP A 232 11.41 3.35 1.50
CA TRP A 232 10.55 4.22 2.34
C TRP A 232 10.41 5.64 1.81
N GLY A 233 11.48 6.24 1.30
CA GLY A 233 11.43 7.60 0.75
C GLY A 233 10.47 7.69 -0.44
N GLY A 234 10.46 6.65 -1.29
CA GLY A 234 9.52 6.55 -2.39
C GLY A 234 8.08 6.28 -1.94
N VAL A 235 7.89 5.39 -0.96
CA VAL A 235 6.55 5.11 -0.38
C VAL A 235 5.96 6.35 0.29
N LEU A 236 6.78 7.16 0.97
CA LEU A 236 6.35 8.46 1.51
C LEU A 236 5.83 9.37 0.40
N GLY A 237 6.52 9.44 -0.73
CA GLY A 237 6.07 10.19 -1.91
C GLY A 237 4.70 9.71 -2.41
N VAL A 238 4.48 8.40 -2.49
CA VAL A 238 3.18 7.81 -2.85
C VAL A 238 2.09 8.20 -1.85
N LEU A 239 2.37 8.11 -0.54
CA LEU A 239 1.42 8.53 0.48
C LEU A 239 1.03 10.00 0.32
N VAL A 240 1.99 10.89 0.09
CA VAL A 240 1.72 12.32 -0.13
C VAL A 240 0.79 12.54 -1.31
N VAL A 241 0.99 11.83 -2.43
CA VAL A 241 0.10 11.91 -3.60
C VAL A 241 -1.32 11.44 -3.26
N VAL A 242 -1.45 10.34 -2.53
CA VAL A 242 -2.75 9.81 -2.09
C VAL A 242 -3.46 10.81 -1.17
N LEU A 243 -2.76 11.40 -0.20
CA LEU A 243 -3.32 12.43 0.68
C LEU A 243 -3.76 13.67 -0.10
N ILE A 244 -2.94 14.16 -1.03
CA ILE A 244 -3.30 15.30 -1.90
C ILE A 244 -4.55 14.96 -2.73
N TYR A 245 -4.62 13.75 -3.28
CA TYR A 245 -5.78 13.28 -4.03
C TYR A 245 -7.05 13.31 -3.16
N LEU A 246 -6.99 12.75 -1.95
CA LEU A 246 -8.11 12.73 -1.01
C LEU A 246 -8.57 14.13 -0.58
N VAL A 247 -7.61 15.03 -0.29
CA VAL A 247 -7.89 16.44 0.03
C VAL A 247 -8.59 17.15 -1.14
N ARG A 248 -8.09 16.96 -2.37
CA ARG A 248 -8.71 17.55 -3.58
C ARG A 248 -10.12 17.04 -3.83
N ARG A 249 -10.38 15.77 -3.51
CA ARG A 249 -11.71 15.15 -3.59
C ARG A 249 -12.63 15.51 -2.43
N LYS A 250 -12.14 16.26 -1.42
CA LYS A 250 -12.84 16.58 -0.17
C LYS A 250 -13.32 15.33 0.57
N ASN A 251 -12.61 14.21 0.41
CA ASN A 251 -12.99 12.92 0.96
C ASN A 251 -12.51 12.80 2.42
N ARG A 252 -13.18 13.52 3.32
CA ARG A 252 -12.82 13.60 4.74
C ARG A 252 -12.98 12.29 5.50
N ALA A 253 -13.75 11.34 4.98
CA ALA A 253 -13.93 10.04 5.61
C ALA A 253 -12.75 9.09 5.36
N ALA A 254 -11.92 9.40 4.35
CA ALA A 254 -10.74 8.61 3.98
C ALA A 254 -9.41 9.30 4.32
N LEU A 255 -9.46 10.53 4.88
CA LEU A 255 -8.34 11.27 5.48
C LEU A 255 -8.28 11.01 6.98
#